data_AF-A0A2M7JVQ3-F1
#
_entry.id   AF-A0A2M7JVQ3-F1
#
_cell.length_a   1.000
_cell.length_b   1.000
_cell.length_c   1.000
_cell.angle_alpha   90.00
_cell.angle_beta   90.00
_cell.angle_gamma   90.00
#
_symmetry.space_group_name_H-M   'P 1'
#
loop_
_entity.id
_entity.type
_entity.pdbx_description
1 polymer ?
#
loop_
_entity_poly.entity_id
_entity_poly.type
_entity_poly.pdbx_seq_one_letter_code
_entity_poly.pdbx_strand_id
1 'polypeptide(L)' 'MSTKLINESFSKDIPDWKRWIFFDAQTSGGLILSAPAQEMDYLLRRIHEEGSKEASVIGKVAEDREGRIVVT' A
#
# COMPACT_ATOMS: atom_id res chain seq x y z
N MET A 1 -4.33 -15.42 24.79
CA MET A 1 -3.29 -14.49 24.32
C MET A 1 -3.41 -14.45 22.80
N SER A 2 -4.05 -13.42 22.24
CA SER A 2 -4.19 -13.28 20.79
C SER A 2 -2.99 -12.50 20.28
N THR A 3 -2.12 -13.17 19.54
CA THR A 3 -1.03 -12.52 18.80
C THR A 3 -1.69 -11.70 17.69
N LYS A 4 -1.84 -10.38 17.87
CA LYS A 4 -2.17 -9.46 16.77
C LYS A 4 -0.94 -9.42 15.86
N LEU A 5 -0.91 -10.31 14.86
CA LEU A 5 0.20 -10.41 13.91
C LEU A 5 0.17 -9.28 12.86
N ILE A 6 -0.94 -8.55 12.73
CA ILE A 6 -1.11 -7.46 11.78
C ILE A 6 -1.84 -6.32 12.51
N ASN A 7 -1.36 -5.08 12.31
CA ASN A 7 -1.97 -3.87 12.85
C ASN A 7 -2.66 -3.12 11.70
N GLU A 8 -3.88 -3.51 11.37
CA GLU A 8 -4.65 -2.96 10.26
C GLU A 8 -6.05 -2.51 10.66
N SER A 9 -6.61 -1.58 9.89
CA SER A 9 -7.99 -1.15 10.01
C SER A 9 -8.60 -0.90 8.64
N PHE A 10 -9.84 -1.32 8.46
CA PHE A 10 -10.63 -1.12 7.24
C PHE A 10 -11.82 -0.21 7.54
N SER A 11 -12.11 0.73 6.62
CA SER A 11 -13.36 1.47 6.63
C SER A 11 -14.57 0.53 6.48
N LYS A 12 -15.72 0.98 6.97
CA LYS A 12 -16.94 0.15 7.04
C LYS A 12 -17.52 -0.16 5.65
N ASP A 13 -17.21 0.68 4.68
CA ASP A 13 -17.70 0.62 3.30
C ASP A 13 -16.88 -0.32 2.41
N ILE A 14 -15.72 -0.81 2.87
CA ILE A 14 -14.96 -1.84 2.15
C ILE A 14 -15.63 -3.21 2.38
N PRO A 15 -16.14 -3.87 1.33
CA PRO A 15 -16.74 -5.20 1.45
C PRO A 15 -15.68 -6.26 1.75
N ASP A 16 -16.08 -7.33 2.44
CA ASP A 16 -15.15 -8.36 2.94
C ASP A 16 -14.29 -8.99 1.84
N TRP A 17 -14.85 -9.23 0.65
CA TRP A 17 -14.08 -9.78 -0.46
C TRP A 17 -12.92 -8.89 -0.89
N LYS A 18 -13.02 -7.56 -0.76
CA LYS A 18 -11.89 -6.65 -1.00
C LYS A 18 -10.87 -6.70 0.12
N ARG A 19 -11.32 -6.88 1.37
CA ARG A 19 -10.41 -7.02 2.53
C ARG A 19 -9.53 -8.25 2.37
N TRP A 20 -10.08 -9.35 1.87
CA TRP A 20 -9.33 -10.59 1.65
C TRP A 20 -8.16 -10.44 0.66
N ILE A 21 -8.26 -9.54 -0.31
CA ILE A 21 -7.18 -9.27 -1.28
C ILE A 21 -5.90 -8.78 -0.58
N PHE A 22 -6.01 -8.03 0.52
CA PHE A 22 -4.85 -7.49 1.25
C PHE A 22 -4.02 -8.57 1.96
N PHE A 23 -4.57 -9.76 2.13
CA PHE A 23 -3.92 -10.89 2.79
C PHE A 23 -3.58 -12.02 1.82
N ASP A 24 -3.72 -11.77 0.51
CA ASP A 24 -3.37 -12.75 -0.51
C ASP A 24 -1.84 -12.89 -0.62
N ALA A 25 -1.38 -14.14 -0.66
CA ALA A 25 0.04 -14.43 -0.72
C ALA A 25 0.58 -14.18 -2.14
N GLN A 26 1.43 -13.16 -2.30
CA GLN A 26 2.01 -12.86 -3.60
C GLN A 26 3.28 -13.66 -3.86
N THR A 27 3.26 -14.51 -4.91
CA THR A 27 4.47 -15.14 -5.44
C THR A 27 5.09 -14.23 -6.49
N SER A 28 6.38 -13.91 -6.37
CA SER A 28 7.06 -12.95 -7.25
C SER A 28 6.35 -11.59 -7.33
N GLY A 29 5.88 -11.11 -6.18
CA GLY A 29 5.19 -9.84 -6.06
C GLY A 29 6.02 -8.63 -6.51
N GLY A 30 5.35 -7.49 -6.61
CA GLY A 30 5.99 -6.23 -7.00
C GLY A 30 6.82 -5.60 -5.88
N LEU A 31 7.39 -4.43 -6.19
CA LEU A 31 8.05 -3.58 -5.21
C LEU A 31 7.06 -2.56 -4.63
N ILE A 32 7.04 -2.43 -3.30
CA ILE A 32 6.42 -1.31 -2.61
C ILE A 32 7.55 -0.44 -2.05
N LEU A 33 7.49 0.85 -2.35
CA LEU A 33 8.47 1.83 -1.90
C LEU A 33 7.76 3.10 -1.43
N SER A 34 8.45 3.90 -0.63
CA SER A 34 7.99 5.23 -0.21
C SER A 34 9.03 6.28 -0.59
N ALA A 35 8.55 7.48 -0.93
CA ALA A 35 9.37 8.63 -1.30
C ALA A 35 8.70 9.91 -0.78
N PRO A 36 9.43 11.04 -0.67
CA PRO A 36 8.84 12.33 -0.37
C PRO A 36 7.71 12.68 -1.34
N ALA A 37 6.60 13.20 -0.82
CA ALA A 37 5.40 13.47 -1.63
C ALA A 37 5.69 14.39 -2.84
N GLN A 38 6.56 15.38 -2.65
CA GLN A 38 7.00 16.31 -3.70
C GLN A 38 7.76 15.67 -4.86
N GLU A 39 8.29 14.46 -4.68
CA GLU A 39 9.05 13.72 -5.70
C GLU A 39 8.20 12.65 -6.41
N MET A 40 6.97 12.41 -5.95
CA MET A 40 6.18 11.25 -6.36
C MET A 40 5.83 11.28 -7.85
N ASP A 41 5.42 12.44 -8.38
CA ASP A 41 5.08 12.60 -9.80
C ASP A 41 6.29 12.37 -10.70
N TYR A 42 7.45 12.91 -10.31
CA TYR A 42 8.70 12.71 -11.02
C TYR A 42 9.11 11.23 -11.00
N LEU A 43 9.10 10.60 -9.83
CA LEU A 43 9.47 9.20 -9.67
C LEU A 43 8.54 8.27 -10.46
N LEU A 44 7.23 8.47 -10.38
CA LEU A 44 6.24 7.68 -11.11
C LEU A 44 6.46 7.77 -12.61
N ARG A 45 6.68 8.98 -13.13
CA ARG A 45 7.00 9.21 -14.53
C ARG A 45 8.26 8.47 -14.95
N ARG A 46 9.34 8.54 -14.16
CA ARG A 46 10.60 7.82 -14.46
C ARG A 46 10.38 6.30 -14.49
N ILE A 47 9.63 5.75 -13.53
CA ILE A 47 9.30 4.31 -13.49
C ILE A 47 8.52 3.89 -14.74
N HIS A 48 7.58 4.72 -15.21
CA HIS A 48 6.86 4.48 -16.45
C HIS A 48 7.77 4.53 -17.68
N GLU A 49 8.69 5.51 -17.74
CA GLU A 49 9.68 5.65 -18.82
C GLU A 49 10.63 4.45 -18.91
N GLU A 50 11.01 3.85 -17.77
CA GLU A 50 11.85 2.64 -17.69
C GLU A 50 11.07 1.33 -17.97
N GLY A 51 9.75 1.42 -18.22
CA GLY A 51 8.93 0.32 -18.74
C GLY A 51 7.86 -0.22 -17.80
N SER A 52 7.84 0.19 -16.53
CA SER A 52 6.85 -0.29 -15.55
C SER A 52 5.59 0.57 -15.55
N LYS A 53 4.78 0.47 -16.62
CA LYS A 53 3.57 1.29 -16.85
C LYS A 53 2.47 1.15 -15.80
N GLU A 54 2.40 -0.01 -15.13
CA GLU A 54 1.39 -0.30 -14.11
C GLU A 54 1.76 0.25 -12.71
N ALA A 55 2.93 0.87 -12.57
CA ALA A 55 3.29 1.51 -11.31
C ALA A 55 2.26 2.59 -10.96
N SER A 56 1.85 2.63 -9.69
CA SER A 56 0.81 3.54 -9.20
C SER A 56 1.08 3.96 -7.76
N VAL A 57 0.58 5.15 -7.41
CA VAL A 57 0.55 5.62 -6.02
C VAL A 57 -0.68 5.00 -5.35
N ILE A 58 -0.45 4.05 -4.44
CA ILE A 58 -1.52 3.31 -3.78
C ILE A 58 -1.85 3.82 -2.36
N GLY A 59 -1.15 4.85 -1.89
CA GLY A 59 -1.37 5.40 -0.56
C GLY A 59 -0.33 6.44 -0.16
N LYS A 60 -0.33 6.79 1.13
CA LYS A 60 0.62 7.73 1.73
C LYS A 60 1.03 7.25 3.12
N VAL A 61 2.25 7.60 3.51
CA VAL A 61 2.68 7.48 4.91
C VAL A 61 2.06 8.65 5.68
N ALA A 62 1.25 8.34 6.69
CA ALA A 62 0.68 9.34 7.59
C ALA A 62 1.55 9.48 8.84
N GLU A 63 1.48 10.66 9.48
CA GLU A 63 2.07 10.86 10.80
C GLU A 63 1.24 10.10 11.84
N ASP A 64 1.61 8.85 12.08
CA ASP A 64 0.99 7.99 13.08
C ASP A 64 2.04 7.05 13.68
N ARG A 65 1.99 6.88 15.00
CA ARG A 65 3.00 6.14 15.78
C ARG A 65 2.62 4.69 16.03
N GLU A 66 1.43 4.27 15.63
CA GLU A 66 0.96 2.91 15.92
C GLU A 66 1.50 1.85 14.94
N GLY A 67 2.19 2.24 13.87
CA GLY A 67 2.74 1.28 12.90
C GLY A 67 1.64 0.43 12.27
N ARG A 68 0.57 1.08 11.82
CA ARG A 68 -0.64 0.43 11.29
C ARG A 68 -0.92 0.77 9.84
N ILE A 69 -1.58 -0.14 9.14
CA ILE A 69 -2.14 0.10 7.79
C ILE A 69 -3.61 0.49 7.93
N VAL A 70 -3.99 1.64 7.39
CA VAL A 70 -5.38 2.10 7.32
C VAL A 70 -5.83 2.02 5.88
N VAL A 71 -6.86 1.21 5.62
CA VAL A 71 -7.51 1.10 4.31
C VAL A 71 -8.85 1.80 4.40
N THR A 72 -8.99 2.88 3.61
CA THR A 72 -10.18 3.74 3.60
C THR A 72 -10.95 3.63 2.31
#